data_AF-A0A4Q6B2R9-F1
#
_entry.id   AF-A0A4Q6B2R9-F1
#
_cell.length_a   1.000
_cell.length_b   1.000
_cell.length_c   1.000
_cell.angle_alpha   90.00
_cell.angle_beta   90.00
_cell.angle_gamma   90.00
#
_symmetry.space_group_name_H-M   'P 1'
#
loop_
_entity.id
_entity.type
_entity.pdbx_description
1 polymer ?
#
loop_
_entity_poly.entity_id
_entity_poly.type
_entity_poly.pdbx_seq_one_letter_code
_entity_poly.pdbx_strand_id
1 'polypeptide(L)'
;MRFRLCDLFIIASTFMISSCYTLEQAFRFNNSFNSRVPLRDMMEDPSLTPDRKQKLELTVQTLNFASSQGLNVGDAYQYVIPESQKAVSYSVQAAYPDRMELITWWFPFAGSVPYLGYFDLDKRNDKSKELRAEGYDVSEGTVGAFSSLGWFSDPLYFSMLQRPNPDVTQLLLHELVHRTFWSKGSATFNENLAEFVSLQMTEVYLKER
;
A
#
# COMPACT_ATOMS: atom_id res chain seq x y z
N MET A 1 6.34 39.78 20.98
CA MET A 1 5.69 39.02 19.88
C MET A 1 4.21 38.88 20.23
N ARG A 2 3.31 39.64 19.59
CA ARG A 2 1.87 39.54 19.82
C ARG A 2 1.31 38.51 18.83
N PHE A 3 1.12 37.26 19.28
CA PHE A 3 0.32 36.29 18.53
C PHE A 3 -1.11 36.83 18.46
N ARG A 4 -1.63 37.08 17.25
CA ARG A 4 -3.01 37.52 17.07
C ARG A 4 -3.93 36.31 17.26
N LEU A 5 -5.10 36.49 17.87
CA LEU A 5 -6.08 35.40 18.05
C LEU A 5 -6.40 34.67 16.73
N CYS A 6 -6.35 35.34 15.57
CA CYS A 6 -6.52 34.71 14.26
C CYS A 6 -5.45 33.66 13.94
N ASP A 7 -4.20 33.85 14.36
CA ASP A 7 -3.11 32.90 14.08
C ASP A 7 -3.30 31.60 14.88
N LEU A 8 -3.86 31.70 16.10
CA LEU A 8 -4.19 30.55 16.95
C LEU A 8 -5.37 29.74 16.38
N PHE A 9 -6.34 30.42 15.77
CA PHE A 9 -7.49 29.77 15.10
C PHE A 9 -7.10 29.05 13.81
N ILE A 10 -6.16 29.60 13.03
CA ILE A 10 -5.66 28.95 11.80
C ILE A 10 -4.82 27.71 12.14
N ILE A 11 -3.99 27.76 13.18
CA ILE A 11 -3.22 26.60 13.65
C ILE A 11 -4.18 25.52 14.21
N ALA A 12 -5.17 25.91 15.02
CA ALA A 12 -6.16 24.98 15.56
C ALA A 12 -7.05 24.31 14.48
N SER A 13 -7.39 25.03 13.40
CA SER A 13 -8.22 24.47 12.31
C SER A 13 -7.45 23.46 11.45
N THR A 14 -6.16 23.71 11.16
CA THR A 14 -5.30 22.72 10.50
C THR A 14 -5.08 21.45 11.34
N PHE A 15 -5.12 21.55 12.67
CA PHE A 15 -5.04 20.37 13.55
C PHE A 15 -6.34 19.55 13.54
N MET A 16 -7.51 20.19 13.52
CA MET A 16 -8.79 19.47 13.59
C MET A 16 -9.11 18.68 12.30
N ILE A 17 -8.84 19.23 11.12
CA ILE A 17 -9.16 18.55 9.84
C ILE A 17 -8.23 17.36 9.62
N SER A 18 -6.93 17.52 9.90
CA SER A 18 -5.95 16.42 9.87
C SER A 18 -6.30 15.33 10.89
N SER A 19 -6.90 15.68 12.03
CA SER A 19 -7.28 14.70 13.05
C SER A 19 -8.43 13.78 12.61
N CYS A 20 -9.49 14.30 11.98
CA CYS A 20 -10.62 13.49 11.52
C CYS A 20 -10.22 12.54 10.39
N TYR A 21 -9.48 13.04 9.39
CA TYR A 21 -8.94 12.19 8.32
C TYR A 21 -8.03 11.10 8.90
N THR A 22 -7.06 11.46 9.75
CA THR A 22 -6.12 10.47 10.31
C THR A 22 -6.83 9.42 11.16
N LEU A 23 -7.82 9.83 11.98
CA LEU A 23 -8.62 8.91 12.79
C LEU A 23 -9.48 7.98 11.95
N GLU A 24 -10.10 8.48 10.88
CA GLU A 24 -10.86 7.64 9.95
C GLU A 24 -9.97 6.60 9.28
N GLN A 25 -8.82 7.03 8.76
CA GLN A 25 -7.85 6.13 8.13
C GLN A 25 -7.35 5.07 9.12
N ALA A 26 -7.05 5.46 10.36
CA ALA A 26 -6.65 4.54 11.41
C ALA A 26 -7.75 3.53 11.77
N PHE A 27 -8.99 3.99 11.90
CA PHE A 27 -10.14 3.12 12.21
C PHE A 27 -10.39 2.09 11.09
N ARG A 28 -10.38 2.53 9.83
CA ARG A 28 -10.55 1.66 8.65
C ARG A 28 -9.43 0.63 8.56
N PHE A 29 -8.18 1.07 8.73
CA PHE A 29 -7.02 0.18 8.76
C PHE A 29 -7.14 -0.86 9.88
N ASN A 30 -7.47 -0.43 11.11
CA ASN A 30 -7.64 -1.33 12.25
C ASN A 30 -8.74 -2.38 12.01
N ASN A 31 -9.87 -2.00 11.43
CA ASN A 31 -10.95 -2.95 11.14
C ASN A 31 -10.53 -3.97 10.08
N SER A 32 -9.85 -3.54 9.02
CA SER A 32 -9.33 -4.44 7.98
C SER A 32 -8.24 -5.37 8.54
N PHE A 33 -7.35 -4.85 9.38
CA PHE A 33 -6.33 -5.65 10.03
C PHE A 33 -6.91 -6.70 10.97
N ASN A 34 -7.98 -6.38 11.70
CA ASN A 34 -8.63 -7.32 12.61
C ASN A 34 -9.57 -8.32 11.92
N SER A 35 -9.88 -8.14 10.63
CA SER A 35 -10.69 -9.08 9.84
C SER A 35 -9.86 -10.18 9.15
N ARG A 36 -8.54 -10.15 9.31
CA ARG A 36 -7.62 -11.10 8.68
C ARG A 36 -7.83 -12.52 9.18
N VAL A 37 -7.72 -13.48 8.27
CA VAL A 37 -7.87 -14.92 8.52
C VAL A 37 -6.52 -15.61 8.27
N PRO A 38 -6.09 -16.60 9.07
CA PRO A 38 -4.87 -17.34 8.78
C PRO A 38 -4.89 -17.95 7.37
N LEU A 39 -3.76 -17.91 6.66
CA LEU A 39 -3.65 -18.43 5.29
C LEU A 39 -4.03 -19.91 5.22
N ARG A 40 -3.60 -20.71 6.21
CA ARG A 40 -3.95 -22.14 6.31
C ARG A 40 -5.47 -22.33 6.33
N ASP A 41 -6.15 -21.61 7.21
CA ASP A 41 -7.60 -21.72 7.37
C ASP A 41 -8.33 -21.27 6.09
N MET A 42 -7.85 -20.21 5.45
CA MET A 42 -8.40 -19.72 4.18
C MET A 42 -8.23 -20.75 3.05
N MET A 43 -7.11 -21.47 2.97
CA MET A 43 -6.92 -22.51 1.96
C MET A 43 -7.88 -23.70 2.09
N GLU A 44 -8.45 -23.90 3.28
CA GLU A 44 -9.44 -24.94 3.57
C GLU A 44 -10.90 -24.46 3.37
N ASP A 45 -11.11 -23.18 3.07
CA ASP A 45 -12.45 -22.60 2.88
C ASP A 45 -13.13 -23.14 1.59
N PRO A 46 -14.26 -23.86 1.71
CA PRO A 46 -14.96 -24.43 0.57
C PRO A 46 -15.66 -23.39 -0.33
N SER A 47 -15.77 -22.14 0.12
CA SER A 47 -16.36 -21.04 -0.65
C SER A 47 -15.37 -20.39 -1.63
N LEU A 48 -14.09 -20.74 -1.58
CA LEU A 48 -13.09 -20.23 -2.51
C LEU A 48 -13.36 -20.69 -3.94
N THR A 49 -13.24 -19.75 -4.87
CA THR A 49 -13.20 -20.08 -6.30
C THR A 49 -11.91 -20.83 -6.62
N PRO A 50 -11.92 -21.70 -7.66
CA PRO A 50 -10.71 -22.42 -8.07
C PRO A 50 -9.52 -21.50 -8.37
N ASP A 51 -9.77 -20.35 -9.01
CA ASP A 51 -8.76 -19.33 -9.29
C ASP A 51 -8.14 -18.78 -7.99
N ARG A 52 -8.95 -18.38 -7.00
CA ARG A 52 -8.43 -17.89 -5.72
C ARG A 52 -7.61 -18.95 -5.01
N LYS A 53 -8.07 -20.20 -5.01
CA LYS A 53 -7.31 -21.30 -4.40
C LYS A 53 -5.94 -21.47 -5.07
N GLN A 54 -5.91 -21.47 -6.40
CA GLN A 54 -4.65 -21.52 -7.15
C GLN A 54 -3.73 -20.34 -6.83
N LYS A 55 -4.27 -19.13 -6.65
CA LYS A 55 -3.50 -17.94 -6.28
C LYS A 55 -2.93 -17.99 -4.87
N LEU A 56 -3.65 -18.59 -3.92
CA LEU A 56 -3.13 -18.84 -2.57
C LEU A 56 -1.99 -19.87 -2.62
N GLU A 57 -2.15 -20.94 -3.39
CA GLU A 57 -1.08 -21.92 -3.62
C GLU A 57 0.14 -21.28 -4.28
N LEU A 58 -0.07 -20.42 -5.30
CA LEU A 58 0.97 -19.63 -5.95
C LEU A 58 1.71 -18.74 -4.94
N THR A 59 0.99 -18.14 -4.00
CA THR A 59 1.58 -17.32 -2.93
C THR A 59 2.54 -18.18 -2.12
N VAL A 60 2.08 -19.31 -1.56
CA VAL A 60 2.92 -20.24 -0.77
C VAL A 60 4.17 -20.66 -1.56
N GLN A 61 4.00 -21.00 -2.83
CA GLN A 61 5.10 -21.40 -3.71
C GLN A 61 6.10 -20.27 -3.95
N THR A 62 5.61 -19.04 -4.13
CA THR A 62 6.44 -17.84 -4.29
C THR A 62 7.23 -17.54 -3.01
N LEU A 63 6.61 -17.67 -1.82
CA LEU A 63 7.30 -17.50 -0.54
C LEU A 63 8.42 -18.53 -0.35
N ASN A 64 8.18 -19.80 -0.69
CA ASN A 64 9.19 -20.85 -0.61
C ASN A 64 10.37 -20.58 -1.55
N PHE A 65 10.09 -20.14 -2.78
CA PHE A 65 11.11 -19.72 -3.73
C PHE A 65 11.89 -18.50 -3.23
N ALA A 66 11.21 -17.46 -2.76
CA ALA A 66 11.86 -16.28 -2.21
C ALA A 66 12.83 -16.64 -1.07
N SER A 67 12.40 -17.53 -0.17
CA SER A 67 13.22 -18.06 0.91
C SER A 67 14.45 -18.83 0.39
N SER A 68 14.29 -19.67 -0.65
CA SER A 68 15.42 -20.41 -1.24
C SER A 68 16.42 -19.51 -1.96
N GLN A 69 15.98 -18.34 -2.45
CA GLN A 69 16.84 -17.31 -3.03
C GLN A 69 17.45 -16.36 -1.97
N GLY A 70 17.16 -16.57 -0.68
CA GLY A 70 17.75 -15.81 0.43
C GLY A 70 17.00 -14.55 0.82
N LEU A 71 15.77 -14.33 0.35
CA LEU A 71 14.93 -13.23 0.83
C LEU A 71 14.38 -13.53 2.23
N ASN A 72 14.24 -12.47 3.03
CA ASN A 72 13.66 -12.52 4.37
C ASN A 72 12.13 -12.62 4.31
N VAL A 73 11.61 -13.85 4.24
CA VAL A 73 10.16 -14.10 4.29
C VAL A 73 9.59 -13.89 5.69
N GLY A 74 10.18 -14.52 6.71
CA GLY A 74 9.69 -14.46 8.08
C GLY A 74 8.20 -14.83 8.18
N ASP A 75 7.39 -13.89 8.67
CA ASP A 75 5.94 -14.00 8.87
C ASP A 75 5.12 -13.28 7.77
N ALA A 76 5.75 -12.90 6.66
CA ALA A 76 5.06 -12.26 5.54
C ALA A 76 3.95 -13.16 4.99
N TYR A 77 2.78 -12.56 4.70
CA TYR A 77 1.64 -13.19 4.04
C TYR A 77 1.06 -14.44 4.73
N GLN A 78 1.28 -14.60 6.04
CA GLN A 78 0.69 -15.69 6.84
C GLN A 78 -0.82 -15.49 7.12
N TYR A 79 -1.34 -14.30 6.83
CA TYR A 79 -2.74 -13.95 6.98
C TYR A 79 -3.30 -13.42 5.66
N VAL A 80 -4.58 -13.66 5.44
CA VAL A 80 -5.34 -13.22 4.27
C VAL A 80 -6.41 -12.24 4.72
N ILE A 81 -6.56 -11.14 4.00
CA ILE A 81 -7.73 -10.26 4.12
C ILE A 81 -8.67 -10.59 2.96
N PRO A 82 -9.81 -11.27 3.22
CA PRO A 82 -10.73 -11.73 2.17
C PRO A 82 -11.59 -10.60 1.58
N GLU A 83 -11.43 -9.38 2.09
CA GLU A 83 -12.24 -8.22 1.71
C GLU A 83 -12.16 -7.93 0.19
N SER A 84 -13.26 -7.33 -0.31
CA SER A 84 -13.78 -7.45 -1.67
C SER A 84 -12.88 -6.99 -2.83
N GLN A 85 -13.39 -7.17 -4.05
CA GLN A 85 -12.74 -6.99 -5.35
C GLN A 85 -12.16 -5.58 -5.67
N LYS A 86 -12.11 -4.65 -4.72
CA LYS A 86 -11.70 -3.25 -4.91
C LYS A 86 -10.27 -3.00 -4.43
N ALA A 87 -9.69 -1.88 -4.84
CA ALA A 87 -8.40 -1.44 -4.32
C ALA A 87 -8.45 -1.31 -2.78
N VAL A 88 -7.37 -1.68 -2.10
CA VAL A 88 -7.24 -1.62 -0.64
C VAL A 88 -7.32 -0.19 -0.14
N SER A 89 -6.80 0.75 -0.92
CA SER A 89 -7.07 2.17 -0.79
C SER A 89 -6.93 2.88 -2.15
N TYR A 90 -7.34 4.14 -2.19
CA TYR A 90 -7.24 5.02 -3.34
C TYR A 90 -6.35 6.20 -2.96
N SER A 91 -5.37 6.52 -3.79
CA SER A 91 -4.48 7.65 -3.56
C SER A 91 -4.81 8.83 -4.44
N VAL A 92 -4.47 10.02 -3.96
CA VAL A 92 -4.45 11.25 -4.75
C VAL A 92 -3.14 11.98 -4.50
N GLN A 93 -2.55 12.45 -5.58
CA GLN A 93 -1.36 13.31 -5.61
C GLN A 93 -1.71 14.58 -6.37
N ALA A 94 -1.10 15.69 -5.99
CA ALA A 94 -1.23 16.95 -6.71
C ALA A 94 0.14 17.58 -6.91
N ALA A 95 0.32 18.25 -8.05
CA ALA A 95 1.51 19.02 -8.38
C ALA A 95 1.12 20.43 -8.82
N TYR A 96 2.08 21.35 -8.72
CA TYR A 96 1.94 22.65 -9.35
C TYR A 96 2.01 22.51 -10.88
N PRO A 97 1.15 23.20 -11.65
CA PRO A 97 1.11 23.06 -13.10
C PRO A 97 2.34 23.66 -13.81
N ASP A 98 3.08 24.54 -13.13
CA ASP A 98 4.19 25.31 -13.68
C ASP A 98 5.57 24.85 -13.18
N ARG A 99 5.64 23.81 -12.32
CA ARG A 99 6.89 23.30 -11.77
C ARG A 99 6.77 21.84 -11.32
N MET A 100 7.88 21.11 -11.38
CA MET A 100 7.96 19.70 -10.93
C MET A 100 8.03 19.60 -9.40
N GLU A 101 7.00 20.10 -8.71
CA GLU A 101 6.89 20.09 -7.26
C GLU A 101 5.52 19.56 -6.83
N LEU A 102 5.52 18.58 -5.91
CA LEU A 102 4.30 17.97 -5.37
C LEU A 102 3.77 18.78 -4.20
N ILE A 103 2.44 18.85 -4.09
CA ILE A 103 1.75 19.28 -2.89
C ILE A 103 1.97 18.24 -1.80
N THR A 104 2.32 18.71 -0.61
CA THR A 104 2.55 17.85 0.56
C THR A 104 1.58 18.13 1.69
N TRP A 105 1.21 17.09 2.42
CA TRP A 105 0.39 17.16 3.63
C TRP A 105 1.20 16.74 4.83
N TRP A 106 1.09 17.48 5.93
CA TRP A 106 1.85 17.20 7.16
C TRP A 106 1.05 16.37 8.16
N PHE A 107 1.68 15.34 8.72
CA PHE A 107 1.12 14.47 9.76
C PHE A 107 2.07 14.36 10.97
N PRO A 108 1.55 14.28 12.21
CA PRO A 108 2.37 14.29 13.44
C PRO A 108 3.50 13.27 13.53
N PHE A 109 3.35 12.09 12.92
CA PHE A 109 4.34 11.01 12.97
C PHE A 109 5.04 10.76 11.63
N ALA A 110 4.39 11.07 10.50
CA ALA A 110 4.94 10.81 9.16
C ALA A 110 5.65 12.03 8.54
N GLY A 111 5.49 13.22 9.12
CA GLY A 111 5.98 14.46 8.53
C GLY A 111 5.20 14.82 7.26
N SER A 112 5.87 15.48 6.31
CA SER A 112 5.26 15.86 5.03
C SER A 112 5.28 14.70 4.05
N VAL A 113 4.09 14.28 3.60
CA VAL A 113 3.92 13.23 2.60
C VAL A 113 3.32 13.81 1.31
N PRO A 114 3.74 13.36 0.12
CA PRO A 114 3.31 13.95 -1.14
C PRO A 114 2.04 13.31 -1.72
N TYR A 115 1.22 12.66 -0.88
CA TYR A 115 -0.05 12.04 -1.29
C TYR A 115 -1.03 11.93 -0.12
N LEU A 116 -2.31 11.77 -0.44
CA LEU A 116 -3.35 11.32 0.48
C LEU A 116 -3.87 9.95 0.06
N GLY A 117 -4.32 9.15 1.02
CA GLY A 117 -4.88 7.82 0.81
C GLY A 117 -6.27 7.71 1.45
N TYR A 118 -7.20 7.05 0.78
CA TYR A 118 -8.60 6.92 1.19
C TYR A 118 -9.07 5.48 1.04
N PHE A 119 -9.83 4.97 2.02
CA PHE A 119 -10.52 3.68 1.86
C PHE A 119 -11.82 3.81 1.04
N ASP A 120 -12.32 5.03 0.90
CA ASP A 120 -13.54 5.37 0.18
C ASP A 120 -13.17 6.07 -1.13
N LEU A 121 -13.60 5.50 -2.26
CA LEU A 121 -13.35 6.02 -3.60
C LEU A 121 -13.97 7.41 -3.79
N ASP A 122 -15.17 7.64 -3.27
CA ASP A 122 -15.89 8.89 -3.46
C ASP A 122 -15.19 10.02 -2.69
N LYS A 123 -14.66 9.74 -1.49
CA LYS A 123 -13.85 10.70 -0.74
C LYS A 123 -12.57 11.08 -1.49
N ARG A 124 -11.88 10.12 -2.11
CA ARG A 124 -10.71 10.41 -2.96
C ARG A 124 -11.12 11.27 -4.16
N ASN A 125 -12.24 10.94 -4.82
CA ASN A 125 -12.76 11.68 -5.96
C ASN A 125 -13.10 13.13 -5.59
N ASP A 126 -13.74 13.34 -4.44
CA ASP A 126 -14.08 14.68 -3.96
C ASP A 126 -12.84 15.50 -3.65
N LYS A 127 -11.83 14.91 -2.99
CA LYS A 127 -10.54 15.60 -2.79
C LYS A 127 -9.85 15.92 -4.13
N SER A 128 -9.95 15.01 -5.11
CA SER A 128 -9.37 15.22 -6.43
C SER A 128 -10.07 16.37 -7.18
N LYS A 129 -11.39 16.54 -7.03
CA LYS A 129 -12.13 17.68 -7.58
C LYS A 129 -11.74 19.00 -6.89
N GLU A 130 -11.62 18.99 -5.57
CA GLU A 130 -11.18 20.14 -4.78
C GLU A 130 -9.80 20.64 -5.26
N LEU A 131 -8.82 19.74 -5.36
CA LEU A 131 -7.46 20.09 -5.81
C LEU A 131 -7.42 20.61 -7.25
N ARG A 132 -8.25 20.07 -8.15
CA ARG A 132 -8.39 20.60 -9.52
C ARG A 132 -9.01 22.00 -9.53
N ALA A 133 -10.00 22.25 -8.66
CA ALA A 133 -10.61 23.57 -8.52
C ALA A 133 -9.63 24.61 -7.95
N GLU A 134 -8.65 24.17 -7.17
CA GLU A 134 -7.53 24.99 -6.68
C GLU A 134 -6.44 25.23 -7.75
N GLY A 135 -6.53 24.59 -8.93
CA GLY A 135 -5.63 24.81 -10.06
C GLY A 135 -4.41 23.88 -10.11
N TYR A 136 -4.42 22.78 -9.37
CA TYR A 136 -3.34 21.79 -9.39
C TYR A 136 -3.52 20.72 -10.48
N ASP A 137 -2.40 20.17 -10.93
CA ASP A 137 -2.38 18.94 -11.73
C ASP A 137 -2.56 17.75 -10.79
N VAL A 138 -3.63 16.97 -10.98
CA VAL A 138 -4.05 15.90 -10.06
C VAL A 138 -3.89 14.53 -10.69
N SER A 139 -3.16 13.65 -9.99
CA SER A 139 -3.01 12.24 -10.32
C SER A 139 -3.75 11.37 -9.30
N GLU A 140 -4.47 10.37 -9.80
CA GLU A 140 -5.30 9.47 -9.02
C GLU A 140 -4.76 8.05 -9.13
N GLY A 141 -4.64 7.35 -8.00
CA GLY A 141 -4.09 6.00 -7.94
C GLY A 141 -4.98 5.01 -7.21
N THR A 142 -4.77 3.74 -7.49
CA THR A 142 -5.28 2.62 -6.71
C THR A 142 -4.12 1.92 -6.00
N VAL A 143 -4.33 1.57 -4.74
CA VAL A 143 -3.35 0.85 -3.93
C VAL A 143 -3.85 -0.58 -3.81
N GLY A 144 -3.12 -1.50 -4.45
CA GLY A 144 -3.47 -2.92 -4.49
C GLY A 144 -3.17 -3.69 -3.20
N ALA A 145 -2.31 -3.13 -2.33
CA ALA A 145 -1.89 -3.69 -1.05
C ALA A 145 -1.28 -2.58 -0.18
N PHE A 146 -1.41 -2.70 1.15
CA PHE A 146 -0.50 -1.99 2.04
C PHE A 146 0.75 -2.84 2.23
N SER A 147 1.92 -2.29 1.91
CA SER A 147 3.22 -2.85 2.30
C SER A 147 3.74 -2.03 3.46
N SER A 148 4.04 -2.69 4.58
CA SER A 148 4.64 -2.02 5.72
C SER A 148 6.14 -1.81 5.56
N LEU A 149 6.73 -2.14 4.39
CA LEU A 149 8.18 -2.20 4.19
C LEU A 149 8.86 -3.13 5.21
N GLY A 150 8.15 -4.20 5.63
CA GLY A 150 8.65 -5.19 6.58
C GLY A 150 8.49 -4.86 8.08
N TRP A 151 7.80 -3.78 8.44
CA TRP A 151 7.54 -3.43 9.86
C TRP A 151 6.43 -4.29 10.51
N PHE A 152 5.59 -4.96 9.71
CA PHE A 152 4.53 -5.86 10.16
C PHE A 152 4.48 -7.15 9.34
N SER A 153 3.72 -8.14 9.83
CA SER A 153 3.32 -9.32 9.05
C SER A 153 2.30 -8.88 7.99
N ASP A 154 2.80 -8.43 6.83
CA ASP A 154 1.94 -7.90 5.77
C ASP A 154 0.93 -8.97 5.32
N PRO A 155 -0.38 -8.70 5.44
CA PRO A 155 -1.40 -9.66 5.04
C PRO A 155 -1.49 -9.72 3.51
N LEU A 156 -1.88 -10.88 3.00
CA LEU A 156 -2.21 -11.08 1.61
C LEU A 156 -3.63 -10.55 1.34
N TYR A 157 -3.74 -9.50 0.53
CA TYR A 157 -5.04 -8.98 0.11
C TYR A 157 -5.54 -9.71 -1.14
N PHE A 158 -6.82 -10.07 -1.20
CA PHE A 158 -7.41 -10.67 -2.41
C PHE A 158 -7.35 -9.77 -3.65
N SER A 159 -7.27 -8.45 -3.47
CA SER A 159 -6.99 -7.49 -4.56
C SER A 159 -5.64 -7.74 -5.24
N MET A 160 -4.62 -8.22 -4.52
CA MET A 160 -3.33 -8.57 -5.10
C MET A 160 -3.47 -9.75 -6.07
N LEU A 161 -4.35 -10.69 -5.73
CA LEU A 161 -4.52 -11.95 -6.45
C LEU A 161 -5.31 -11.82 -7.75
N GLN A 162 -5.91 -10.66 -8.02
CA GLN A 162 -6.64 -10.39 -9.27
C GLN A 162 -5.73 -10.22 -10.50
N ARG A 163 -4.43 -9.99 -10.26
CA ARG A 163 -3.44 -9.83 -11.33
C ARG A 163 -3.15 -11.18 -12.00
N PRO A 164 -2.57 -11.22 -13.21
CA PRO A 164 -1.99 -12.45 -13.78
C PRO A 164 -1.01 -13.17 -12.84
N ASN A 165 -0.82 -14.48 -12.99
CA ASN A 165 0.09 -15.25 -12.11
C ASN A 165 1.51 -14.66 -12.05
N PRO A 166 2.16 -14.30 -13.18
CA PRO A 166 3.48 -13.66 -13.16
C PRO A 166 3.50 -12.37 -12.32
N ASP A 167 2.50 -11.52 -12.50
CA ASP A 167 2.38 -10.24 -11.80
C ASP A 167 2.17 -10.42 -10.29
N VAL A 168 1.43 -11.45 -9.87
CA VAL A 168 1.29 -11.80 -8.44
C VAL A 168 2.65 -12.22 -7.88
N THR A 169 3.37 -13.07 -8.61
CA THR A 169 4.72 -13.51 -8.20
C THR A 169 5.69 -12.34 -8.10
N GLN A 170 5.75 -11.48 -9.12
CA GLN A 170 6.62 -10.31 -9.13
C GLN A 170 6.29 -9.37 -7.97
N LEU A 171 5.00 -9.08 -7.75
CA LEU A 171 4.56 -8.24 -6.65
C LEU A 171 5.02 -8.79 -5.29
N LEU A 172 4.79 -10.07 -5.02
CA LEU A 172 5.22 -10.69 -3.76
C LEU A 172 6.75 -10.62 -3.60
N LEU A 173 7.51 -10.85 -4.67
CA LEU A 173 8.97 -10.76 -4.65
C LEU A 173 9.45 -9.32 -4.43
N HIS A 174 8.82 -8.32 -5.05
CA HIS A 174 9.13 -6.90 -4.88
C HIS A 174 9.04 -6.49 -3.40
N GLU A 175 7.93 -6.85 -2.76
CA GLU A 175 7.72 -6.54 -1.35
C GLU A 175 8.68 -7.33 -0.44
N LEU A 176 9.01 -8.57 -0.79
CA LEU A 176 10.00 -9.35 -0.05
C LEU A 176 11.42 -8.80 -0.22
N VAL A 177 11.75 -8.14 -1.33
CA VAL A 177 13.01 -7.40 -1.48
C VAL A 177 13.03 -6.22 -0.53
N HIS A 178 11.98 -5.41 -0.47
CA HIS A 178 11.87 -4.31 0.52
C HIS A 178 12.01 -4.80 1.96
N ARG A 179 11.44 -5.97 2.27
CA ARG A 179 11.57 -6.60 3.59
C ARG A 179 12.99 -7.13 3.89
N THR A 180 13.72 -7.51 2.85
CA THR A 180 15.10 -8.02 2.96
C THR A 180 16.12 -6.89 3.05
N PHE A 181 15.89 -5.82 2.29
CA PHE A 181 16.80 -4.69 2.19
C PHE A 181 16.03 -3.38 2.10
N TRP A 182 16.43 -2.43 2.95
CA TRP A 182 15.92 -1.07 2.91
C TRP A 182 17.00 -0.06 3.27
N SER A 183 17.27 0.89 2.37
CA SER A 183 18.17 2.02 2.63
C SER A 183 17.38 3.24 3.10
N LYS A 184 17.65 3.68 4.34
CA LYS A 184 16.94 4.82 4.96
C LYS A 184 17.15 6.10 4.13
N GLY A 185 16.05 6.79 3.83
CA GLY A 185 16.07 8.07 3.12
C GLY A 185 16.31 7.99 1.62
N SER A 186 16.41 6.77 1.04
CA SER A 186 16.73 6.56 -0.38
C SER A 186 15.58 5.88 -1.13
N ALA A 187 14.37 6.44 -1.06
CA ALA A 187 13.15 5.81 -1.60
C ALA A 187 13.30 5.39 -3.08
N THR A 188 13.80 6.27 -3.95
CA THR A 188 14.03 5.95 -5.37
C THR A 188 14.97 4.77 -5.56
N PHE A 189 16.03 4.68 -4.75
CA PHE A 189 16.96 3.55 -4.82
C PHE A 189 16.29 2.25 -4.38
N ASN A 190 15.51 2.28 -3.29
CA ASN A 190 14.82 1.10 -2.78
C ASN A 190 13.81 0.58 -3.81
N GLU A 191 12.98 1.44 -4.40
CA GLU A 191 12.02 1.02 -5.43
C GLU A 191 12.70 0.46 -6.68
N ASN A 192 13.74 1.14 -7.18
CA ASN A 192 14.48 0.65 -8.35
C ASN A 192 15.15 -0.71 -8.09
N LEU A 193 15.67 -0.92 -6.88
CA LEU A 193 16.26 -2.20 -6.48
C LEU A 193 15.19 -3.30 -6.41
N ALA A 194 14.08 -3.03 -5.73
CA ALA A 194 12.97 -3.97 -5.59
C ALA A 194 12.38 -4.35 -6.96
N GLU A 195 12.21 -3.37 -7.86
CA GLU A 195 11.70 -3.60 -9.21
C GLU A 195 12.67 -4.48 -10.01
N PHE A 196 13.96 -4.11 -10.04
CA PHE A 196 14.96 -4.86 -10.80
C PHE A 196 15.10 -6.30 -10.30
N VAL A 197 15.24 -6.48 -8.98
CA VAL A 197 15.43 -7.81 -8.39
C VAL A 197 14.19 -8.66 -8.54
N SER A 198 12.99 -8.11 -8.32
CA SER A 198 11.73 -8.87 -8.46
C SER A 198 11.49 -9.33 -9.89
N LEU A 199 11.81 -8.50 -10.90
CA LEU A 199 11.73 -8.88 -12.31
C LEU A 199 12.66 -10.07 -12.63
N GLN A 200 13.93 -9.98 -12.24
CA GLN A 200 14.90 -11.05 -12.47
C GLN A 200 14.50 -12.35 -11.76
N MET A 201 14.08 -12.25 -10.51
CA MET A 201 13.63 -13.41 -9.73
C MET A 201 12.35 -14.03 -10.30
N THR A 202 11.42 -13.22 -10.81
CA THR A 202 10.21 -13.71 -11.46
C THR A 202 10.55 -14.49 -12.72
N GLU A 203 11.48 -13.99 -13.53
CA GLU A 203 11.95 -14.70 -14.72
C GLU A 203 12.55 -16.07 -14.35
N VAL A 204 13.38 -16.15 -13.30
CA VAL A 204 13.95 -17.41 -12.80
C VAL A 204 12.84 -18.34 -12.32
N TYR A 205 11.91 -17.85 -11.49
CA TYR A 205 10.79 -18.62 -10.96
C TYR A 205 9.94 -19.25 -12.07
N LEU A 206 9.66 -18.50 -13.14
CA LEU A 206 8.86 -18.97 -14.26
C LEU A 206 9.59 -19.99 -15.14
N LYS A 207 10.94 -19.98 -15.17
CA LYS A 207 11.74 -20.97 -15.92
C LYS A 207 11.88 -22.30 -15.20
N GLU A 208 11.78 -22.31 -13.87
CA GLU A 208 11.86 -23.52 -13.05
C GLU A 208 10.56 -24.34 -13.03
N ARG A 209 9.54 -23.95 -13.83
CA ARG A 209 8.19 -24.51 -13.84
C ARG A 209 7.68 -24.75 -15.25
#